data_AF-A0A813F6J4-F1
#
_entry.id   AF-A0A813F6J4-F1
#
_cell.length_a   1.000
_cell.length_b   1.000
_cell.length_c   1.000
_cell.angle_alpha   90.00
_cell.angle_beta   90.00
_cell.angle_gamma   90.00
#
_symmetry.space_group_name_H-M   'P 1'
#
loop_
_entity.id
_entity.type
_entity.pdbx_description
1 polymer ?
#
loop_
_entity_poly.entity_id
_entity_poly.type
_entity_poly.pdbx_seq_one_letter_code
_entity_poly.pdbx_strand_id
1 'polypeptide(L)'
;ELVVTDSELHDCTFRGSDEDRKDREIISAVFRNSELHGDVTLPFDKIVCENTYFHGGLIHMTKSGSSISLKKARLRTLPRIDSEGKINLSLEDCDLLEPLKFDRMRLQLSGVRCSKPCEFVDAEFASKVCGITFPRGSKFLNVRFMDGLQDCIATGCRFECCNLGYGQNAFSESLLTQCQFQSCCFPFLEENSPVANFSGSNFVACRIQWSGQFAHEENFVINSHWLRKWNLAGCTVSDVVTPSQQTQ
;
A
#
# COMPACT_ATOMS: atom_id res chain seq x y z
N GLU A 1 15.79 -20.93 11.47
CA GLU A 1 14.32 -20.76 11.34
C GLU A 1 13.64 -21.26 12.60
N LEU A 2 12.76 -20.44 13.20
CA LEU A 2 11.90 -20.81 14.31
C LEU A 2 10.50 -21.15 13.76
N VAL A 3 9.88 -22.23 14.23
CA VAL A 3 8.50 -22.59 13.87
C VAL A 3 7.68 -22.75 15.15
N VAL A 4 6.57 -22.01 15.21
CA VAL A 4 5.59 -22.06 16.30
C VAL A 4 4.23 -22.43 15.71
N THR A 5 3.57 -23.44 16.27
CA THR A 5 2.29 -23.96 15.75
C THR A 5 1.30 -24.16 16.88
N ASP A 6 0.01 -23.90 16.61
CA ASP A 6 -1.12 -24.20 17.50
C ASP A 6 -0.89 -23.70 18.94
N SER A 7 -0.39 -22.46 19.06
CA SER A 7 0.08 -21.89 20.32
C SER A 7 -0.54 -20.52 20.59
N GLU A 8 -0.76 -20.23 21.88
CA GLU A 8 -1.12 -18.91 22.38
C GLU A 8 0.10 -18.31 23.08
N LEU A 9 0.58 -17.17 22.58
CA LEU A 9 1.78 -16.49 23.09
C LEU A 9 1.40 -15.14 23.69
N HIS A 10 1.92 -14.87 24.88
CA HIS A 10 1.70 -13.62 25.63
C HIS A 10 3.04 -12.96 25.95
N ASP A 11 3.20 -11.67 25.62
CA ASP A 11 4.38 -10.84 25.95
C ASP A 11 5.73 -11.52 25.68
N CYS A 12 5.86 -12.12 24.50
CA CYS A 12 7.02 -12.94 24.14
C CYS A 12 8.15 -12.10 23.54
N THR A 13 9.35 -12.27 24.09
CA THR A 13 10.59 -11.71 23.51
C THR A 13 11.48 -12.84 23.01
N PHE A 14 11.72 -12.88 21.71
CA PHE A 14 12.70 -13.77 21.12
C PHE A 14 14.05 -13.05 21.07
N ARG A 15 15.13 -13.73 21.45
CA ARG A 15 16.49 -13.19 21.37
C ARG A 15 17.30 -14.10 20.46
N GLY A 16 17.78 -13.56 19.35
CA GLY A 16 18.77 -14.25 18.50
C GLY A 16 20.11 -14.32 19.25
N SER A 17 20.96 -15.28 18.89
CA SER A 17 22.31 -15.34 19.45
C SER A 17 23.21 -14.26 18.82
N ASP A 18 24.29 -13.90 19.51
CA ASP A 18 25.29 -12.97 18.96
C ASP A 18 26.07 -13.56 17.77
N GLU A 19 26.00 -14.88 17.56
CA GLU A 19 26.58 -15.55 16.39
C GLU A 19 25.68 -15.40 15.15
N ASP A 20 24.36 -15.54 15.31
CA ASP A 20 23.39 -15.33 14.21
C ASP A 20 23.50 -13.90 13.62
N ARG A 21 23.93 -12.92 14.44
CA ARG A 21 24.14 -11.53 14.02
C ARG A 21 25.41 -11.33 13.19
N LYS A 22 26.42 -12.21 13.32
CA LYS A 22 27.71 -12.08 12.64
C LYS A 22 27.68 -12.63 11.22
N ASP A 23 26.90 -13.69 10.98
CA ASP A 23 26.98 -14.47 9.74
C ASP A 23 26.07 -13.96 8.60
N ARG A 24 25.38 -12.82 8.79
CA ARG A 24 24.40 -12.26 7.83
C ARG A 24 23.29 -13.24 7.44
N GLU A 25 23.08 -14.31 8.19
CA GLU A 25 22.04 -15.28 7.90
C GLU A 25 20.65 -14.67 8.13
N ILE A 26 19.72 -14.96 7.22
CA ILE A 26 18.34 -14.52 7.32
C ILE A 26 17.68 -15.32 8.45
N ILE A 27 17.43 -14.66 9.58
CA ILE A 27 16.73 -15.31 10.69
C ILE A 27 15.22 -15.22 10.43
N SER A 28 14.57 -16.36 10.20
CA SER A 28 13.13 -16.45 9.95
C SER A 28 12.35 -17.02 11.13
N ALA A 29 11.11 -16.56 11.31
CA ALA A 29 10.12 -17.17 12.19
C ALA A 29 8.81 -17.44 11.44
N VAL A 30 8.21 -18.60 11.69
CA VAL A 30 6.92 -19.01 11.13
C VAL A 30 5.95 -19.30 12.26
N PHE A 31 4.83 -18.57 12.29
CA PHE A 31 3.72 -18.79 13.20
C PHE A 31 2.55 -19.38 12.42
N ARG A 32 2.02 -20.52 12.85
CA ARG A 32 0.85 -21.16 12.23
C ARG A 32 -0.25 -21.40 13.25
N ASN A 33 -1.48 -21.06 12.90
CA ASN A 33 -2.66 -21.24 13.76
C ASN A 33 -2.41 -20.77 15.21
N SER A 34 -1.74 -19.62 15.36
CA SER A 34 -1.29 -19.13 16.67
C SER A 34 -1.98 -17.82 17.01
N GLU A 35 -2.06 -17.52 18.30
CA GLU A 35 -2.53 -16.23 18.80
C GLU A 35 -1.38 -15.47 19.45
N LEU A 36 -1.16 -14.23 19.01
CA LEU A 36 -0.09 -13.37 19.50
C LEU A 36 -0.68 -12.20 20.27
N HIS A 37 -0.53 -12.24 21.59
CA HIS A 37 -1.01 -11.24 22.55
C HIS A 37 0.16 -10.43 23.12
N GLY A 38 -0.07 -9.14 23.36
CA GLY A 38 0.93 -8.24 23.95
C GLY A 38 2.03 -7.79 22.99
N ASP A 39 3.13 -7.26 23.53
CA ASP A 39 4.24 -6.77 22.71
C ASP A 39 5.17 -7.94 22.33
N VAL A 40 5.44 -8.10 21.03
CA VAL A 40 6.26 -9.19 20.53
C VAL A 40 7.52 -8.61 19.89
N THR A 41 8.67 -8.85 20.50
CA THR A 41 9.96 -8.42 19.95
C THR A 41 10.60 -9.58 19.19
N LEU A 42 10.81 -9.35 17.89
CA LEU A 42 11.25 -10.37 16.95
C LEU A 42 12.56 -9.90 16.28
N PRO A 43 13.72 -10.48 16.61
CA PRO A 43 15.00 -10.17 15.99
C PRO A 43 15.13 -10.87 14.63
N PHE A 44 14.01 -11.06 13.94
CA PHE A 44 13.90 -11.86 12.73
C PHE A 44 13.84 -10.95 11.51
N ASP A 45 14.58 -11.32 10.47
CA ASP A 45 14.58 -10.64 9.17
C ASP A 45 13.30 -10.93 8.38
N LYS A 46 12.68 -12.08 8.67
CA LYS A 46 11.47 -12.56 8.00
C LYS A 46 10.52 -13.21 8.99
N ILE A 47 9.30 -12.71 9.05
CA ILE A 47 8.22 -13.29 9.83
C ILE A 47 7.12 -13.74 8.87
N VAL A 48 6.67 -14.97 9.00
CA VAL A 48 5.52 -15.50 8.26
C VAL A 48 4.47 -15.93 9.27
N CYS A 49 3.24 -15.46 9.09
CA CYS A 49 2.11 -15.75 9.94
C CYS A 49 0.99 -16.32 9.08
N GLU A 50 0.62 -17.57 9.32
CA GLU A 50 -0.43 -18.28 8.60
C GLU A 50 -1.57 -18.58 9.56
N ASN A 51 -2.80 -18.13 9.25
CA ASN A 51 -3.93 -18.23 10.17
C ASN A 51 -3.61 -17.73 11.60
N THR A 52 -2.76 -16.72 11.73
CA THR A 52 -2.34 -16.18 13.03
C THR A 52 -3.16 -14.93 13.35
N TYR A 53 -3.62 -14.82 14.58
CA TYR A 53 -4.36 -13.65 15.06
C TYR A 53 -3.45 -12.78 15.93
N PHE A 54 -3.42 -11.48 15.62
CA PHE A 54 -2.69 -10.49 16.41
C PHE A 54 -3.67 -9.72 17.28
N HIS A 55 -3.43 -9.76 18.58
CA HIS A 55 -4.15 -9.01 19.60
C HIS A 55 -3.25 -7.96 20.28
N GLY A 56 -1.94 -8.09 20.09
CA GLY A 56 -0.89 -7.20 20.59
C GLY A 56 -0.76 -5.86 19.87
N GLY A 57 -0.07 -4.92 20.53
CA GLY A 57 0.09 -3.54 20.06
C GLY A 57 1.29 -3.34 19.13
N LEU A 58 2.42 -4.04 19.35
CA LEU A 58 3.70 -3.70 18.74
C LEU A 58 4.54 -4.93 18.38
N ILE A 59 5.00 -4.98 17.13
CA ILE A 59 6.06 -5.86 16.62
C ILE A 59 7.30 -5.00 16.41
N HIS A 60 8.34 -5.24 17.21
CA HIS A 60 9.64 -4.62 16.99
C HIS A 60 10.48 -5.45 16.04
N MET A 61 10.95 -4.84 14.95
CA MET A 61 11.86 -5.45 13.98
C MET A 61 13.18 -4.68 13.94
N THR A 62 14.27 -5.33 14.31
CA THR A 62 15.56 -4.67 14.55
C THR A 62 16.41 -4.43 13.29
N LYS A 63 15.94 -4.80 12.10
CA LYS A 63 16.74 -4.70 10.86
C LYS A 63 15.99 -4.04 9.73
N SER A 64 16.65 -3.13 9.02
CA SER A 64 16.13 -2.51 7.79
C SER A 64 15.93 -3.55 6.69
N GLY A 65 14.84 -3.43 5.92
CA GLY A 65 14.47 -4.38 4.85
C GLY A 65 13.75 -5.65 5.35
N SER A 66 13.48 -5.73 6.64
CA SER A 66 12.69 -6.79 7.26
C SER A 66 11.36 -7.01 6.57
N SER A 67 10.89 -8.26 6.58
CA SER A 67 9.64 -8.66 5.94
C SER A 67 8.68 -9.34 6.92
N ILE A 68 7.41 -8.95 6.88
CA ILE A 68 6.30 -9.63 7.53
C ILE A 68 5.33 -10.09 6.45
N SER A 69 4.98 -11.37 6.46
CA SER A 69 3.95 -11.95 5.60
C SER A 69 2.80 -12.45 6.46
N LEU A 70 1.61 -11.91 6.25
CA LEU A 70 0.38 -12.36 6.89
C LEU A 70 -0.46 -13.06 5.83
N LYS A 71 -0.80 -14.33 6.08
CA LYS A 71 -1.59 -15.16 5.17
C LYS A 71 -2.87 -15.61 5.85
N LYS A 72 -3.99 -15.45 5.15
CA LYS A 72 -5.34 -15.86 5.60
C LYS A 72 -5.69 -15.26 6.98
N ALA A 73 -5.19 -14.07 7.24
CA ALA A 73 -5.36 -13.39 8.53
C ALA A 73 -6.63 -12.52 8.52
N ARG A 74 -7.30 -12.43 9.67
CA ARG A 74 -8.43 -11.50 9.88
C ARG A 74 -7.98 -10.39 10.81
N LEU A 75 -7.63 -9.25 10.24
CA LEU A 75 -6.96 -8.16 10.92
C LEU A 75 -7.98 -7.13 11.39
N ARG A 76 -8.12 -6.99 12.72
CA ARG A 76 -8.84 -5.88 13.37
C ARG A 76 -7.92 -4.75 13.76
N THR A 77 -6.65 -5.05 13.95
CA THR A 77 -5.59 -4.08 14.18
C THR A 77 -4.43 -4.50 13.28
N LEU A 78 -3.69 -3.51 12.78
CA LEU A 78 -2.34 -3.79 12.32
C LEU A 78 -1.46 -3.81 13.56
N PRO A 79 -0.55 -4.79 13.69
CA PRO A 79 0.52 -4.62 14.65
C PRO A 79 1.23 -3.31 14.31
N ARG A 80 1.48 -2.46 15.31
CA ARG A 80 2.42 -1.36 15.12
C ARG A 80 3.76 -1.99 14.81
N ILE A 81 4.41 -1.59 13.72
CA ILE A 81 5.73 -2.13 13.39
C ILE A 81 6.73 -1.00 13.59
N ASP A 82 7.66 -1.19 14.51
CA ASP A 82 8.76 -0.26 14.74
C ASP A 82 10.02 -0.82 14.09
N SER A 83 10.59 -0.05 13.17
CA SER A 83 11.78 -0.40 12.39
C SER A 83 12.55 0.86 12.01
N GLU A 84 13.87 0.75 11.94
CA GLU A 84 14.77 1.82 11.49
C GLU A 84 14.65 2.15 9.98
N GLY A 85 13.83 1.39 9.22
CA GLY A 85 13.61 1.59 7.79
C GLY A 85 12.21 1.18 7.31
N LYS A 86 11.99 1.23 5.99
CA LYS A 86 10.73 0.74 5.38
C LYS A 86 10.63 -0.78 5.56
N ILE A 87 9.53 -1.24 6.14
CA ILE A 87 9.22 -2.67 6.29
C ILE A 87 8.50 -3.19 5.05
N ASN A 88 8.85 -4.40 4.62
CA ASN A 88 8.09 -5.12 3.59
C ASN A 88 6.92 -5.85 4.26
N LEU A 89 5.69 -5.41 4.04
CA LEU A 89 4.48 -6.10 4.53
C LEU A 89 3.75 -6.75 3.36
N SER A 90 3.64 -8.07 3.41
CA SER A 90 2.89 -8.89 2.46
C SER A 90 1.60 -9.38 3.10
N LEU A 91 0.46 -9.09 2.49
CA LEU A 91 -0.86 -9.58 2.92
C LEU A 91 -1.44 -10.47 1.81
N GLU A 92 -1.73 -11.72 2.15
CA GLU A 92 -2.26 -12.72 1.22
C GLU A 92 -3.57 -13.31 1.77
N ASP A 93 -4.67 -13.18 1.03
CA ASP A 93 -6.01 -13.65 1.41
C ASP A 93 -6.48 -13.12 2.77
N CYS A 94 -6.16 -11.85 3.06
CA CYS A 94 -6.44 -11.23 4.35
C CYS A 94 -7.74 -10.41 4.34
N ASP A 95 -8.45 -10.43 5.48
CA ASP A 95 -9.61 -9.57 5.74
C ASP A 95 -9.22 -8.42 6.67
N LEU A 96 -9.30 -7.18 6.21
CA LEU A 96 -9.11 -5.98 7.02
C LEU A 96 -10.48 -5.54 7.53
N LEU A 97 -10.77 -5.83 8.79
CA LEU A 97 -12.11 -5.69 9.37
C LEU A 97 -12.37 -4.29 9.93
N GLU A 98 -11.32 -3.54 10.26
CA GLU A 98 -11.38 -2.21 10.86
C GLU A 98 -10.59 -1.19 10.03
N PRO A 99 -10.71 0.12 10.31
CA PRO A 99 -9.85 1.13 9.69
C PRO A 99 -8.39 0.92 10.07
N LEU A 100 -7.53 0.63 9.10
CA LEU A 100 -6.10 0.39 9.31
C LEU A 100 -5.25 1.49 8.67
N LYS A 101 -4.15 1.85 9.35
CA LYS A 101 -3.15 2.80 8.85
C LYS A 101 -1.84 2.08 8.55
N PHE A 102 -1.41 2.16 7.29
CA PHE A 102 -0.12 1.68 6.80
C PHE A 102 0.81 2.88 6.63
N ASP A 103 1.77 3.05 7.54
CA ASP A 103 2.72 4.19 7.56
C ASP A 103 4.14 3.69 7.28
N ARG A 104 4.81 4.29 6.28
CA ARG A 104 6.20 3.99 5.90
C ARG A 104 6.46 2.52 5.56
N MET A 105 5.52 1.88 4.87
CA MET A 105 5.61 0.46 4.49
C MET A 105 5.78 0.26 2.99
N ARG A 106 6.49 -0.81 2.63
CA ARG A 106 6.48 -1.39 1.29
C ARG A 106 5.50 -2.57 1.27
N LEU A 107 4.39 -2.41 0.57
CA LEU A 107 3.22 -3.27 0.61
C LEU A 107 3.18 -4.22 -0.59
N GLN A 108 2.80 -5.46 -0.35
CA GLN A 108 2.41 -6.42 -1.37
C GLN A 108 1.07 -7.04 -0.97
N LEU A 109 0.03 -6.76 -1.75
CA LEU A 109 -1.34 -7.18 -1.41
C LEU A 109 -1.85 -8.16 -2.47
N SER A 110 -2.37 -9.30 -2.04
CA SER A 110 -3.03 -10.29 -2.88
C SER A 110 -4.26 -10.84 -2.17
N GLY A 111 -5.42 -10.87 -2.82
CA GLY A 111 -6.65 -11.39 -2.21
C GLY A 111 -7.12 -10.63 -0.96
N VAL A 112 -6.73 -9.37 -0.81
CA VAL A 112 -7.03 -8.56 0.39
C VAL A 112 -8.40 -7.92 0.27
N ARG A 113 -9.22 -8.06 1.32
CA ARG A 113 -10.56 -7.46 1.41
C ARG A 113 -10.61 -6.41 2.51
N CYS A 114 -10.82 -5.15 2.10
CA CYS A 114 -10.96 -4.03 3.01
C CYS A 114 -12.44 -3.82 3.35
N SER A 115 -12.83 -4.05 4.60
CA SER A 115 -14.23 -3.83 5.07
C SER A 115 -14.49 -2.38 5.47
N LYS A 116 -13.43 -1.65 5.82
CA LYS A 116 -13.47 -0.26 6.31
C LYS A 116 -12.40 0.59 5.62
N PRO A 117 -12.56 1.93 5.61
CA PRO A 117 -11.60 2.82 4.97
C PRO A 117 -10.21 2.68 5.58
N CYS A 118 -9.19 2.53 4.75
CA CYS A 118 -7.79 2.43 5.18
C CYS A 118 -7.01 3.70 4.82
N GLU A 119 -5.95 3.96 5.58
CA GLU A 119 -5.03 5.08 5.33
C GLU A 119 -3.64 4.52 4.97
N PHE A 120 -3.08 4.99 3.86
CA PHE A 120 -1.75 4.63 3.39
C PHE A 120 -0.90 5.90 3.35
N VAL A 121 0.18 5.96 4.12
CA VAL A 121 1.04 7.14 4.28
C VAL A 121 2.49 6.75 4.02
N ASP A 122 3.17 7.50 3.15
CA ASP A 122 4.58 7.27 2.80
C ASP A 122 4.86 5.80 2.38
N ALA A 123 3.86 5.19 1.74
CA ALA A 123 3.83 3.78 1.40
C ALA A 123 4.22 3.52 -0.06
N GLU A 124 4.71 2.31 -0.33
CA GLU A 124 5.03 1.86 -1.68
C GLU A 124 4.40 0.50 -1.95
N PHE A 125 3.54 0.37 -2.95
CA PHE A 125 3.12 -0.93 -3.44
C PHE A 125 4.22 -1.50 -4.34
N ALA A 126 4.86 -2.57 -3.88
CA ALA A 126 6.05 -3.17 -4.49
C ALA A 126 5.79 -3.85 -5.83
N SER A 127 4.54 -4.21 -6.08
CA SER A 127 4.06 -4.88 -7.30
C SER A 127 2.74 -4.27 -7.74
N LYS A 128 2.25 -4.70 -8.90
CA LYS A 128 0.90 -4.34 -9.37
C LYS A 128 -0.15 -4.71 -8.33
N VAL A 129 -1.04 -3.77 -8.04
CA VAL A 129 -2.17 -3.98 -7.14
C VAL A 129 -3.34 -4.53 -7.96
N CYS A 130 -3.78 -5.75 -7.66
CA CYS A 130 -4.77 -6.46 -8.46
C CYS A 130 -6.03 -6.79 -7.65
N GLY A 131 -7.20 -6.51 -8.22
CA GLY A 131 -8.48 -7.01 -7.71
C GLY A 131 -8.88 -6.50 -6.31
N ILE A 132 -8.40 -5.31 -5.92
CA ILE A 132 -8.71 -4.73 -4.60
C ILE A 132 -9.84 -3.73 -4.72
N THR A 133 -10.83 -3.85 -3.82
CA THR A 133 -11.83 -2.81 -3.59
C THR A 133 -11.43 -1.96 -2.38
N PHE A 134 -11.12 -0.70 -2.61
CA PHE A 134 -10.86 0.30 -1.58
C PHE A 134 -12.16 0.97 -1.14
N PRO A 135 -12.54 0.86 0.15
CA PRO A 135 -13.77 1.46 0.66
C PRO A 135 -13.76 2.98 0.56
N ARG A 136 -14.95 3.55 0.43
CA ARG A 136 -15.15 5.00 0.37
C ARG A 136 -14.54 5.70 1.57
N GLY A 137 -13.79 6.78 1.32
CA GLY A 137 -13.06 7.52 2.34
C GLY A 137 -11.66 6.98 2.64
N SER A 138 -11.20 5.93 1.95
CA SER A 138 -9.79 5.51 2.03
C SER A 138 -8.86 6.63 1.54
N LYS A 139 -7.69 6.75 2.17
CA LYS A 139 -6.73 7.83 1.94
C LYS A 139 -5.37 7.29 1.53
N PHE A 140 -4.76 7.95 0.56
CA PHE A 140 -3.43 7.65 0.06
C PHE A 140 -2.62 8.94 0.06
N LEU A 141 -1.60 9.03 0.90
CA LEU A 141 -0.73 10.19 1.05
C LEU A 141 0.72 9.79 0.76
N ASN A 142 1.32 10.44 -0.24
CA ASN A 142 2.69 10.15 -0.69
C ASN A 142 2.90 8.65 -0.98
N VAL A 143 1.94 8.04 -1.69
CA VAL A 143 1.94 6.62 -2.01
C VAL A 143 2.48 6.39 -3.43
N ARG A 144 3.37 5.40 -3.60
CA ARG A 144 3.87 4.97 -4.90
C ARG A 144 3.30 3.62 -5.29
N PHE A 145 2.65 3.52 -6.43
CA PHE A 145 2.14 2.28 -7.01
C PHE A 145 3.09 1.81 -8.11
N MET A 146 4.16 1.07 -7.78
CA MET A 146 5.28 0.84 -8.70
C MET A 146 4.86 0.35 -10.09
N ASP A 147 3.98 -0.65 -10.15
CA ASP A 147 3.48 -1.22 -11.41
C ASP A 147 2.02 -0.83 -11.71
N GLY A 148 1.48 0.14 -10.98
CA GLY A 148 0.10 0.61 -11.12
C GLY A 148 -0.97 -0.31 -10.52
N LEU A 149 -2.19 -0.16 -11.03
CA LEU A 149 -3.44 -0.78 -10.59
C LEU A 149 -4.06 -1.64 -11.70
N GLN A 150 -4.66 -2.76 -11.31
CA GLN A 150 -5.43 -3.63 -12.20
C GLN A 150 -6.69 -4.14 -11.49
N ASP A 151 -7.83 -4.09 -12.18
CA ASP A 151 -9.14 -4.56 -11.68
C ASP A 151 -9.48 -3.96 -10.30
N CYS A 152 -8.97 -2.76 -10.03
CA CYS A 152 -9.12 -2.11 -8.73
C CYS A 152 -10.34 -1.20 -8.73
N ILE A 153 -11.08 -1.21 -7.62
CA ILE A 153 -12.26 -0.38 -7.44
C ILE A 153 -12.00 0.58 -6.28
N ALA A 154 -12.07 1.88 -6.53
CA ALA A 154 -12.04 2.92 -5.51
C ALA A 154 -13.17 3.91 -5.81
N THR A 155 -14.03 4.18 -4.82
CA THR A 155 -15.13 5.14 -4.96
C THR A 155 -15.08 6.16 -3.83
N GLY A 156 -14.92 7.44 -4.14
CA GLY A 156 -14.85 8.47 -3.10
C GLY A 156 -13.61 8.35 -2.20
N CYS A 157 -12.47 7.96 -2.78
CA CYS A 157 -11.18 7.91 -2.09
C CYS A 157 -10.37 9.19 -2.34
N ARG A 158 -9.37 9.45 -1.49
CA ARG A 158 -8.48 10.63 -1.61
C ARG A 158 -7.05 10.19 -1.84
N PHE A 159 -6.45 10.71 -2.90
CA PHE A 159 -5.06 10.50 -3.30
C PHE A 159 -4.34 11.83 -3.29
N GLU A 160 -3.26 11.93 -2.52
CA GLU A 160 -2.47 13.14 -2.32
C GLU A 160 -0.99 12.83 -2.54
N CYS A 161 -0.34 13.57 -3.43
CA CYS A 161 1.08 13.40 -3.75
C CYS A 161 1.44 11.96 -4.16
N CYS A 162 0.50 11.23 -4.77
CA CYS A 162 0.70 9.83 -5.14
C CYS A 162 1.37 9.72 -6.51
N ASN A 163 2.18 8.68 -6.69
CA ASN A 163 2.65 8.25 -8.00
C ASN A 163 1.92 6.97 -8.39
N LEU A 164 1.10 7.04 -9.43
CA LEU A 164 0.19 5.97 -9.83
C LEU A 164 0.78 5.01 -10.88
N GLY A 165 2.10 4.83 -10.86
CA GLY A 165 2.82 3.80 -11.59
C GLY A 165 3.38 4.24 -12.93
N TYR A 166 3.95 3.26 -13.64
CA TYR A 166 4.68 3.47 -14.88
C TYR A 166 4.17 2.52 -15.99
N GLY A 167 4.21 3.00 -17.23
CA GLY A 167 3.96 2.18 -18.41
C GLY A 167 2.48 2.00 -18.80
N GLN A 168 2.29 1.33 -19.95
CA GLN A 168 1.00 1.29 -20.67
C GLN A 168 -0.16 0.65 -19.90
N ASN A 169 0.14 -0.27 -18.97
CA ASN A 169 -0.84 -1.09 -18.25
C ASN A 169 -0.99 -0.68 -16.78
N ALA A 170 -0.60 0.54 -16.43
CA ALA A 170 -0.65 1.02 -15.06
C ALA A 170 -2.08 1.23 -14.54
N PHE A 171 -3.09 1.27 -15.41
CA PHE A 171 -4.49 1.21 -15.01
C PHE A 171 -5.26 0.29 -15.95
N SER A 172 -5.23 -1.00 -15.69
CA SER A 172 -6.06 -1.96 -16.44
C SER A 172 -7.40 -2.14 -15.72
N GLU A 173 -8.51 -1.95 -16.42
CA GLU A 173 -9.86 -2.31 -15.95
C GLU A 173 -10.24 -1.74 -14.56
N SER A 174 -9.63 -0.62 -14.18
CA SER A 174 -9.80 -0.02 -12.85
C SER A 174 -10.90 1.04 -12.84
N LEU A 175 -11.68 1.05 -11.76
CA LEU A 175 -12.80 1.95 -11.52
C LEU A 175 -12.47 2.89 -10.35
N LEU A 176 -12.01 4.10 -10.65
CA LEU A 176 -11.58 5.12 -9.69
C LEU A 176 -12.54 6.32 -9.72
N THR A 177 -13.77 6.10 -9.26
CA THR A 177 -14.89 7.03 -9.44
C THR A 177 -15.10 7.96 -8.25
N GLN A 178 -15.54 9.20 -8.48
CA GLN A 178 -15.79 10.19 -7.43
C GLN A 178 -14.59 10.43 -6.49
N CYS A 179 -13.37 10.11 -6.94
CA CYS A 179 -12.15 10.23 -6.16
C CYS A 179 -11.58 11.65 -6.25
N GLN A 180 -10.78 12.03 -5.26
CA GLN A 180 -10.00 13.27 -5.29
C GLN A 180 -8.53 12.92 -5.49
N PHE A 181 -7.92 13.46 -6.54
CA PHE A 181 -6.50 13.38 -6.81
C PHE A 181 -5.90 14.76 -6.67
N GLN A 182 -4.91 14.90 -5.80
CA GLN A 182 -4.23 16.17 -5.54
C GLN A 182 -2.73 15.97 -5.66
N SER A 183 -2.08 16.79 -6.50
CA SER A 183 -0.63 16.73 -6.74
C SER A 183 -0.12 15.33 -7.12
N CYS A 184 -0.98 14.51 -7.74
CA CYS A 184 -0.64 13.15 -8.12
C CYS A 184 0.05 13.11 -9.49
N CYS A 185 0.94 12.16 -9.65
CA CYS A 185 1.58 11.80 -10.91
C CYS A 185 0.89 10.57 -11.50
N PHE A 186 0.50 10.67 -12.77
CA PHE A 186 -0.07 9.59 -13.57
C PHE A 186 0.92 9.18 -14.65
N PRO A 187 1.02 7.90 -15.02
CA PRO A 187 1.82 7.47 -16.16
C PRO A 187 1.28 7.99 -17.49
N PHE A 188 2.18 8.17 -18.44
CA PHE A 188 1.83 8.36 -19.84
C PHE A 188 1.20 7.09 -20.42
N LEU A 189 0.05 7.24 -21.07
CA LEU A 189 -0.67 6.14 -21.69
C LEU A 189 -0.56 6.18 -23.21
N GLU A 190 -0.12 5.06 -23.77
CA GLU A 190 -0.01 4.86 -25.22
C GLU A 190 -1.39 4.60 -25.85
N GLU A 191 -1.45 4.57 -27.18
CA GLU A 191 -2.70 4.46 -27.94
C GLU A 191 -3.55 3.24 -27.56
N ASN A 192 -2.90 2.13 -27.19
CA ASN A 192 -3.54 0.86 -26.84
C ASN A 192 -3.70 0.62 -25.34
N SER A 193 -3.48 1.63 -24.50
CA SER A 193 -3.63 1.48 -23.05
C SER A 193 -5.09 1.16 -22.68
N PRO A 194 -5.32 0.22 -21.74
CA PRO A 194 -6.66 -0.09 -21.27
C PRO A 194 -7.35 1.14 -20.67
N VAL A 195 -8.69 1.19 -20.82
CA VAL A 195 -9.50 2.31 -20.36
C VAL A 195 -9.73 2.18 -18.86
N ALA A 196 -9.27 3.17 -18.11
CA ALA A 196 -9.66 3.37 -16.71
C ALA A 196 -10.89 4.28 -16.63
N ASN A 197 -11.74 4.04 -15.63
CA ASN A 197 -12.91 4.85 -15.38
C ASN A 197 -12.69 5.76 -14.18
N PHE A 198 -12.72 7.07 -14.42
CA PHE A 198 -12.53 8.10 -13.41
C PHE A 198 -13.78 8.96 -13.20
N SER A 199 -14.96 8.52 -13.64
CA SER A 199 -16.18 9.35 -13.65
C SER A 199 -16.45 10.05 -12.32
N GLY A 200 -16.75 11.35 -12.38
CA GLY A 200 -17.03 12.19 -11.22
C GLY A 200 -15.83 12.55 -10.34
N SER A 201 -14.61 12.17 -10.74
CA SER A 201 -13.39 12.45 -9.97
C SER A 201 -12.88 13.88 -10.17
N ASN A 202 -12.17 14.39 -9.17
CA ASN A 202 -11.56 15.71 -9.18
C ASN A 202 -10.03 15.59 -9.23
N PHE A 203 -9.40 16.27 -10.18
CA PHE A 203 -7.95 16.32 -10.38
C PHE A 203 -7.44 17.73 -10.09
N VAL A 204 -6.60 17.87 -9.08
CA VAL A 204 -6.01 19.15 -8.65
C VAL A 204 -4.50 19.08 -8.75
N ALA A 205 -3.89 19.94 -9.56
CA ALA A 205 -2.45 20.03 -9.79
C ALA A 205 -1.78 18.69 -10.14
N CYS A 206 -2.51 17.80 -10.83
CA CYS A 206 -2.01 16.48 -11.21
C CYS A 206 -1.19 16.55 -12.50
N ARG A 207 -0.22 15.65 -12.62
CA ARG A 207 0.76 15.64 -13.71
C ARG A 207 0.85 14.29 -14.40
N ILE A 208 1.27 14.30 -15.66
CA ILE A 208 1.63 13.09 -16.41
C ILE A 208 3.14 12.92 -16.36
N GLN A 209 3.60 11.71 -16.04
CA GLN A 209 4.98 11.27 -16.13
C GLN A 209 5.18 10.49 -17.42
N TRP A 210 6.07 10.98 -18.28
CA TRP A 210 6.48 10.29 -19.50
C TRP A 210 7.75 9.48 -19.25
N SER A 211 7.71 8.18 -19.56
CA SER A 211 8.90 7.32 -19.61
C SER A 211 9.25 7.04 -21.07
N GLY A 212 9.79 8.03 -21.77
CA GLY A 212 10.35 7.87 -23.11
C GLY A 212 11.77 7.27 -23.09
N GLN A 213 12.32 6.99 -24.28
CA GLN A 213 13.68 6.45 -24.47
C GLN A 213 14.80 7.42 -24.03
N PHE A 214 14.44 8.67 -23.72
CA PHE A 214 15.31 9.68 -23.13
C PHE A 214 14.79 10.01 -21.73
N ALA A 215 15.64 9.86 -20.71
CA ALA A 215 15.32 10.10 -19.31
C ALA A 215 15.23 11.61 -19.00
N HIS A 216 14.23 12.28 -19.57
CA HIS A 216 13.83 13.62 -19.19
C HIS A 216 12.36 13.54 -18.79
N GLU A 217 12.09 13.58 -17.49
CA GLU A 217 10.73 13.69 -16.96
C GLU A 217 10.17 15.07 -17.32
N GLU A 218 9.55 15.19 -18.49
CA GLU A 218 8.74 16.35 -18.80
C GLU A 218 7.43 16.24 -17.99
N ASN A 219 7.33 17.07 -16.95
CA ASN A 219 6.16 17.17 -16.11
C ASN A 219 5.08 17.98 -16.83
N PHE A 220 4.12 17.31 -17.44
CA PHE A 220 2.97 17.97 -18.06
C PHE A 220 1.81 18.05 -17.08
N VAL A 221 1.09 19.17 -17.11
CA VAL A 221 -0.19 19.31 -16.39
C VAL A 221 -1.23 18.44 -17.10
N ILE A 222 -1.95 17.62 -16.33
CA ILE A 222 -3.09 16.86 -16.85
C ILE A 222 -4.16 17.86 -17.29
N ASN A 223 -4.57 17.80 -18.55
CA ASN A 223 -5.71 18.55 -19.07
C ASN A 223 -6.66 17.60 -19.80
N SER A 224 -7.82 18.11 -20.21
CA SER A 224 -8.87 17.33 -20.88
C SER A 224 -8.43 16.68 -22.20
N HIS A 225 -7.32 17.11 -22.82
CA HIS A 225 -6.80 16.53 -24.06
C HIS A 225 -6.13 15.17 -23.82
N TRP A 226 -5.22 15.09 -22.84
CA TRP A 226 -4.48 13.86 -22.50
C TRP A 226 -5.35 12.75 -21.93
N LEU A 227 -6.47 13.19 -21.39
CA LEU A 227 -7.45 12.45 -20.63
C LEU A 227 -8.51 11.75 -21.50
N ARG A 228 -8.56 12.03 -22.80
CA ARG A 228 -9.59 11.49 -23.74
C ARG A 228 -9.62 9.96 -23.85
N LYS A 229 -8.61 9.26 -23.32
CA LYS A 229 -8.54 7.79 -23.28
C LYS A 229 -9.26 7.18 -22.08
N TRP A 230 -9.76 8.00 -21.16
CA TRP A 230 -10.47 7.55 -19.95
C TRP A 230 -11.93 7.96 -19.96
N ASN A 231 -12.75 7.21 -19.23
CA ASN A 231 -14.08 7.70 -18.91
C ASN A 231 -13.97 8.79 -17.84
N LEU A 232 -14.26 10.03 -18.25
CA LEU A 232 -14.14 11.23 -17.41
C LEU A 232 -15.45 12.00 -17.29
N ALA A 233 -16.57 11.30 -17.49
CA ALA A 233 -17.88 11.89 -17.34
C ALA A 233 -17.99 12.57 -15.96
N GLY A 234 -18.29 13.87 -15.95
CA GLY A 234 -18.45 14.67 -14.72
C GLY A 234 -17.15 14.97 -13.96
N CYS A 235 -15.96 14.76 -14.55
CA CYS A 235 -14.71 15.11 -13.89
C CYS A 235 -14.40 16.61 -13.90
N THR A 236 -13.65 17.06 -12.91
CA THR A 236 -13.10 18.42 -12.84
C THR A 236 -11.58 18.39 -12.84
N VAL A 237 -10.95 19.37 -13.49
CA VAL A 237 -9.49 19.52 -13.54
C VAL A 237 -9.13 20.95 -13.18
N SER A 238 -8.20 21.15 -12.23
CA SER A 238 -7.70 22.47 -11.83
C SER A 238 -6.21 22.45 -11.53
N ASP A 239 -5.53 23.57 -11.78
CA ASP A 239 -4.08 23.71 -11.56
C ASP A 239 -3.74 24.32 -10.20
N VAL A 240 -4.73 24.91 -9.53
CA VAL A 240 -4.53 25.62 -8.27
C VAL A 240 -4.69 24.64 -7.11
N VAL A 241 -3.58 24.32 -6.44
CA VAL A 241 -3.64 23.72 -5.10
C VAL A 241 -4.20 24.79 -4.18
N THR A 242 -5.49 24.72 -3.87
CA THR A 242 -6.05 25.58 -2.82
C THR A 242 -5.41 25.13 -1.51
N PRO A 243 -4.73 26.02 -0.77
CA PRO A 243 -4.18 25.64 0.53
C PRO A 243 -5.33 25.10 1.38
N SER A 244 -5.19 23.88 1.89
CA SER A 244 -6.03 23.41 2.98
C SER A 244 -6.01 24.50 4.04
N GLN A 245 -7.18 25.04 4.39
CA GLN A 245 -7.34 26.03 5.45
C GLN A 245 -6.55 25.53 6.67
N GLN A 246 -5.39 26.13 6.90
CA GLN A 246 -4.72 26.05 8.18
C GLN A 246 -5.67 26.77 9.13
N THR A 247 -6.32 25.99 9.99
CA THR A 247 -6.97 26.49 11.20
C THR A 247 -6.04 27.51 11.85
N GLN A 248 -6.51 28.76 11.89
CA GLN A 248 -6.04 29.77 12.83
C GLN A 248 -6.39 29.34 14.26
#